data_AF-A0A3S3R7Z3-F1
#
_entry.id   AF-A0A3S3R7Z3-F1
#
_cell.length_a   1.000
_cell.length_b   1.000
_cell.length_c   1.000
_cell.angle_alpha   90.00
_cell.angle_beta   90.00
_cell.angle_gamma   90.00
#
_symmetry.space_group_name_H-M   'P 1'
#
loop_
_entity.id
_entity.type
_entity.pdbx_description
1 polymer ?
#
loop_
_entity_poly.entity_id
_entity_poly.type
_entity_poly.pdbx_seq_one_letter_code
_entity_poly.pdbx_strand_id
1 'polypeptide(L)'
;MDAVANNQSTPKVDEVDTTLIYRQSRWTRLTHWLWAFSLFFMLLSGLQIFNARPQLYLGKQSGFEFNNTILEIGAENTANGPRGFTAILGHRFDTTGVLGWSGPPGQETPRAFPAWATIPSYYDLGTARVVHFFFAWILTTTLLVWLIAGLVNGHIRRDLAPRLSDMRKLPRDIVDHAKLKFHHTREYNTLQKMAYGGVLFVALPLMIVTGLAMSPSMDSVLPWLNEILGGRQTARTIHFAVMV
;
A
#
# COMPACT_ATOMS: atom_id res chain seq x y z
N MET A 1 31.27 -64.68 -44.66
CA MET A 1 31.81 -63.76 -43.63
C MET A 1 30.85 -62.60 -43.56
N ASP A 2 29.90 -62.73 -42.65
CA ASP A 2 28.75 -61.84 -42.47
C ASP A 2 29.19 -60.49 -41.90
N ALA A 3 28.87 -59.41 -42.61
CA ALA A 3 28.96 -58.06 -42.07
C ALA A 3 27.56 -57.61 -41.63
N VAL A 4 27.30 -57.78 -40.33
CA VAL A 4 26.15 -57.22 -39.62
C VAL A 4 26.30 -55.70 -39.59
N ALA A 5 25.51 -54.98 -40.39
CA ALA A 5 25.37 -53.53 -40.27
C ALA A 5 24.24 -53.22 -39.28
N ASN A 6 24.66 -52.86 -38.08
CA ASN A 6 23.85 -52.49 -36.93
C ASN A 6 23.11 -51.16 -37.20
N ASN A 7 21.79 -51.20 -37.40
CA ASN A 7 20.96 -50.01 -37.54
C ASN A 7 20.69 -49.43 -36.14
N GLN A 8 21.64 -48.65 -35.62
CA GLN A 8 21.47 -47.92 -34.37
C GLN A 8 20.51 -46.75 -34.60
N SER A 9 19.28 -46.90 -34.10
CA SER A 9 18.34 -45.80 -33.92
C SER A 9 18.95 -44.78 -32.96
N THR A 10 19.33 -43.61 -33.48
CA THR A 10 19.72 -42.45 -32.68
C THR A 10 18.58 -42.07 -31.72
N PRO A 11 18.85 -41.86 -30.42
CA PRO A 11 17.82 -41.46 -29.47
C PRO A 11 17.32 -40.06 -29.84
N LYS A 12 16.00 -39.92 -30.00
CA LYS A 12 15.32 -38.65 -30.21
C LYS A 12 15.53 -37.83 -28.94
N VAL A 13 16.40 -36.83 -28.99
CA VAL A 13 16.61 -35.88 -27.89
C VAL A 13 15.25 -35.23 -27.63
N ASP A 14 14.72 -35.41 -26.42
CA ASP A 14 13.48 -34.76 -25.99
C ASP A 14 13.69 -33.24 -26.10
N GLU A 15 13.11 -32.63 -27.15
CA GLU A 15 13.02 -31.18 -27.30
C GLU A 15 12.25 -30.66 -26.09
N VAL A 16 12.97 -30.00 -25.18
CA VAL A 16 12.34 -29.28 -24.07
C VAL A 16 11.43 -28.23 -24.69
N ASP A 17 10.11 -28.42 -24.53
CA ASP A 17 9.09 -27.51 -25.03
C ASP A 17 9.25 -26.13 -24.36
N THR A 18 10.07 -25.28 -24.97
CA THR A 18 10.31 -23.88 -24.58
C THR A 18 9.19 -22.94 -25.03
N THR A 19 7.93 -23.39 -25.03
CA THR A 19 6.80 -22.52 -25.30
C THR A 19 6.61 -21.52 -24.16
N LEU A 20 7.03 -20.27 -24.39
CA LEU A 20 6.77 -19.14 -23.48
C LEU A 20 5.26 -18.80 -23.49
N ILE A 21 4.54 -19.22 -22.46
CA ILE A 21 3.13 -18.88 -22.28
C ILE A 21 3.04 -17.48 -21.64
N TYR A 22 2.66 -16.48 -22.44
CA TYR A 22 2.39 -15.13 -21.94
C TYR A 22 1.09 -15.11 -21.13
N ARG A 23 1.21 -15.17 -19.79
CA ARG A 23 0.06 -15.12 -18.88
C ARG A 23 -0.59 -13.74 -18.79
N GLN A 24 0.18 -12.67 -18.94
CA GLN A 24 -0.26 -11.29 -18.74
C GLN A 24 0.09 -10.40 -19.94
N SER A 25 -0.87 -9.57 -20.35
CA SER A 25 -0.66 -8.62 -21.44
C SER A 25 0.41 -7.59 -21.09
N ARG A 26 1.01 -6.94 -22.11
CA ARG A 26 1.97 -5.84 -21.88
C ARG A 26 1.29 -4.66 -21.18
N TRP A 27 0.02 -4.40 -21.48
CA TRP A 27 -0.78 -3.36 -20.85
C TRP A 27 -1.03 -3.63 -19.36
N THR A 28 -1.42 -4.85 -19.00
CA THR A 28 -1.61 -5.24 -17.60
C THR A 28 -0.34 -5.04 -16.79
N ARG A 29 0.82 -5.41 -17.35
CA ARG A 29 2.13 -5.22 -16.71
C ARG A 29 2.49 -3.74 -16.57
N LEU A 30 2.26 -2.94 -17.60
CA LEU A 30 2.53 -1.50 -17.56
C LEU A 30 1.68 -0.81 -16.48
N THR A 31 0.37 -1.08 -16.46
CA THR A 31 -0.54 -0.53 -15.45
C THR A 31 -0.13 -0.97 -14.04
N HIS A 32 0.25 -2.24 -13.86
CA HIS A 32 0.72 -2.75 -12.59
C HIS A 32 1.98 -2.04 -12.11
N TRP A 33 2.98 -1.87 -12.97
CA TRP A 33 4.20 -1.14 -12.60
C TRP A 33 3.92 0.33 -12.31
N LEU A 34 3.01 0.95 -13.06
CA LEU A 34 2.59 2.33 -12.78
C LEU A 34 1.98 2.46 -11.38
N TRP A 35 1.09 1.52 -10.99
CA TRP A 35 0.57 1.46 -9.63
C TRP A 35 1.67 1.22 -8.59
N ALA A 36 2.58 0.28 -8.83
CA ALA A 36 3.65 -0.04 -7.90
C ALA A 36 4.58 1.16 -7.66
N PHE A 37 4.99 1.85 -8.72
CA PHE A 37 5.81 3.07 -8.62
C PHE A 37 5.06 4.19 -7.91
N SER A 38 3.80 4.44 -8.27
CA SER A 38 2.98 5.45 -7.59
C SER A 38 2.86 5.17 -6.09
N LEU A 39 2.50 3.94 -5.71
CA LEU A 39 2.34 3.55 -4.31
C LEU A 39 3.67 3.64 -3.53
N PHE A 40 4.78 3.24 -4.15
CA PHE A 40 6.11 3.36 -3.54
C PHE A 40 6.44 4.81 -3.17
N PHE A 41 6.34 5.73 -4.14
CA PHE A 41 6.66 7.14 -3.88
C PHE A 41 5.63 7.81 -2.98
N MET A 42 4.35 7.47 -3.12
CA MET A 42 3.29 7.98 -2.23
C MET A 42 3.50 7.56 -0.78
N LEU A 43 3.86 6.30 -0.53
CA LEU A 43 4.14 5.81 0.82
C LEU A 43 5.31 6.57 1.44
N LEU A 44 6.48 6.58 0.79
CA LEU A 44 7.68 7.18 1.36
C LEU A 44 7.57 8.70 1.51
N SER A 45 6.91 9.39 0.57
CA SER A 45 6.61 10.82 0.72
C SER A 45 5.51 11.09 1.75
N GLY A 46 4.54 10.19 1.90
CA GLY A 46 3.50 10.25 2.91
C GLY A 46 4.06 10.13 4.33
N LEU A 47 5.00 9.20 4.55
CA LEU A 47 5.75 9.09 5.80
C LEU A 47 6.54 10.37 6.11
N GLN A 48 7.06 11.05 5.09
CA GLN A 48 7.73 12.34 5.27
C GLN A 48 6.77 13.48 5.61
N ILE A 49 5.58 13.51 5.01
CA ILE A 49 4.52 14.44 5.38
C ILE A 49 4.08 14.18 6.83
N PHE A 50 3.98 12.92 7.23
CA PHE A 50 3.63 12.53 8.60
C PHE A 50 4.66 13.02 9.63
N ASN A 51 5.95 12.97 9.30
CA ASN A 51 7.02 13.49 10.17
C ASN A 51 6.83 14.96 10.59
N ALA A 52 6.15 15.78 9.79
CA ALA A 52 5.89 17.18 10.13
C ALA A 52 4.84 17.36 11.24
N ARG A 53 3.92 16.39 11.39
CA ARG A 53 2.91 16.39 12.45
C ARG A 53 2.61 14.93 12.86
N PRO A 54 3.50 14.30 13.65
CA PRO A 54 3.50 12.86 13.87
C PRO A 54 2.50 12.40 14.94
N GLN A 55 1.30 12.95 14.88
CA GLN A 55 0.18 12.67 15.76
C GLN A 55 -1.01 12.31 14.88
N LEU A 56 -1.88 11.41 15.30
CA LEU A 56 -3.16 11.12 14.66
C LEU A 56 -4.28 11.27 15.68
N TYR A 57 -5.40 11.81 15.24
CA TYR A 57 -6.52 12.13 16.11
C TYR A 57 -7.83 11.56 15.56
N LEU A 58 -8.78 11.29 16.45
CA LEU A 58 -10.17 11.06 16.10
C LEU A 58 -10.99 12.33 16.40
N GLY A 59 -11.78 12.78 15.42
CA GLY A 59 -12.66 13.93 15.55
C GLY A 59 -12.21 15.16 14.75
N LYS A 60 -12.85 16.30 15.04
CA LYS A 60 -12.68 17.53 14.25
C LYS A 60 -11.46 18.36 14.66
N GLN A 61 -11.08 18.29 15.93
CA GLN A 61 -10.08 19.17 16.54
C GLN A 61 -8.77 18.43 16.82
N SER A 62 -7.68 19.19 16.93
CA SER A 62 -6.36 18.70 17.35
C SER A 62 -5.73 19.74 18.26
N GLY A 63 -5.00 19.33 19.29
CA GLY A 63 -4.28 20.25 20.17
C GLY A 63 -4.13 19.67 21.58
N PHE A 64 -3.37 20.36 22.43
CA PHE A 64 -3.11 19.93 23.81
C PHE A 64 -4.37 19.90 24.69
N GLU A 65 -5.41 20.66 24.32
CA GLU A 65 -6.67 20.72 25.05
C GLU A 65 -7.61 19.54 24.75
N PHE A 66 -7.31 18.74 23.72
CA PHE A 66 -8.19 17.66 23.26
C PHE A 66 -7.54 16.30 23.52
N ASN A 67 -8.19 15.46 24.34
CA ASN A 67 -7.77 14.08 24.58
C ASN A 67 -8.33 13.13 23.50
N ASN A 68 -7.91 13.35 22.25
CA ASN A 68 -8.38 12.57 21.10
C ASN A 68 -7.26 12.01 20.23
N THR A 69 -6.02 12.07 20.71
CA THR A 69 -4.85 11.48 20.05
C THR A 69 -4.90 9.96 20.18
N ILE A 70 -4.84 9.25 19.06
CA ILE A 70 -4.82 7.78 19.03
C ILE A 70 -3.42 7.21 18.77
N LEU A 71 -2.59 7.97 18.06
CA LEU A 71 -1.22 7.60 17.73
C LEU A 71 -0.36 8.85 17.84
N GLU A 72 0.77 8.75 18.50
CA GLU A 72 1.80 9.77 18.54
C GLU A 72 3.17 9.11 18.43
N ILE A 73 4.04 9.68 17.61
CA ILE A 73 5.42 9.27 17.51
C ILE A 73 6.28 10.50 17.75
N GLY A 74 7.08 10.49 18.82
CA GLY A 74 7.82 11.66 19.24
C GLY A 74 9.13 11.30 19.92
N ALA A 75 9.86 12.33 20.34
CA ALA A 75 11.03 12.18 21.19
C ALA A 75 10.89 13.06 22.42
N GLU A 76 11.44 12.58 23.53
CA GLU A 76 11.49 13.31 24.79
C GLU A 76 12.90 13.22 25.40
N ASN A 77 13.30 14.28 26.11
CA ASN A 77 14.55 14.28 26.85
C ASN A 77 14.32 13.65 28.22
N THR A 78 15.00 12.54 28.49
CA THR A 78 14.98 11.87 29.81
C THR A 78 16.26 12.16 30.59
N ALA A 79 16.29 11.82 31.88
CA ALA A 79 17.50 11.93 32.70
C ALA A 79 18.70 11.15 32.13
N ASN A 80 18.43 10.12 31.30
CA ASN A 80 19.44 9.29 30.66
C ASN A 80 19.71 9.68 29.19
N GLY A 81 19.23 10.84 28.74
CA GLY A 81 19.36 11.34 27.37
C GLY A 81 18.05 11.32 26.57
N PRO A 82 18.09 11.77 25.30
CA PRO A 82 16.94 11.78 24.40
C PRO A 82 16.48 10.35 24.08
N ARG A 83 15.16 10.13 24.11
CA ARG A 83 14.52 8.86 23.76
C ARG A 83 13.37 9.06 22.79
N GLY A 84 13.22 8.14 21.86
CA GLY A 84 12.08 8.05 20.96
C GLY A 84 10.96 7.24 21.60
N PHE A 85 9.72 7.66 21.41
CA PHE A 85 8.56 6.92 21.86
C PHE A 85 7.48 6.84 20.78
N THR A 86 6.68 5.79 20.87
CA THR A 86 5.42 5.65 20.14
C THR A 86 4.31 5.44 21.15
N ALA A 87 3.34 6.33 21.17
CA ALA A 87 2.15 6.22 21.99
C ALA A 87 0.97 5.75 21.14
N ILE A 88 0.30 4.68 21.55
CA ILE A 88 -0.91 4.16 20.92
C ILE A 88 -2.00 4.10 21.98
N LEU A 89 -3.12 4.81 21.76
CA LEU A 89 -4.26 4.85 22.68
C LEU A 89 -3.85 5.16 24.13
N GLY A 90 -2.88 6.07 24.32
CA GLY A 90 -2.34 6.45 25.62
C GLY A 90 -1.24 5.53 26.18
N HIS A 91 -1.01 4.36 25.60
CA HIS A 91 0.08 3.47 25.98
C HIS A 91 1.38 3.84 25.25
N ARG A 92 2.44 4.13 26.00
CA ARG A 92 3.76 4.52 25.46
C ARG A 92 4.70 3.33 25.36
N PHE A 93 5.39 3.25 24.24
CA PHE A 93 6.42 2.25 23.93
C PHE A 93 7.73 2.97 23.60
N ASP A 94 8.85 2.50 24.15
CA ASP A 94 10.18 2.98 23.76
C ASP A 94 10.50 2.44 22.37
N THR A 95 10.71 3.35 21.42
CA THR A 95 10.99 3.04 20.02
C THR A 95 12.28 3.69 19.53
N THR A 96 13.14 4.09 20.48
CA THR A 96 14.44 4.71 20.23
C THR A 96 15.26 3.90 19.24
N GLY A 97 15.88 4.60 18.28
CA GLY A 97 16.68 4.03 17.20
C GLY A 97 15.89 3.74 15.92
N VAL A 98 14.58 3.56 16.01
CA VAL A 98 13.71 3.30 14.84
C VAL A 98 12.68 4.40 14.64
N LEU A 99 11.86 4.69 15.65
CA LEU A 99 10.79 5.69 15.59
C LEU A 99 10.97 6.75 16.67
N GLY A 100 10.53 7.97 16.38
CA GLY A 100 10.57 9.09 17.32
C GLY A 100 11.95 9.72 17.47
N TRP A 101 13.00 8.91 17.64
CA TRP A 101 14.40 9.32 17.70
C TRP A 101 15.25 8.34 16.89
N SER A 102 15.74 8.75 15.72
CA SER A 102 16.49 7.87 14.82
C SER A 102 17.53 8.63 13.98
N GLY A 103 18.57 7.90 13.54
CA GLY A 103 19.66 8.43 12.72
C GLY A 103 20.94 7.60 12.89
N PRO A 104 22.01 7.91 12.14
CA PRO A 104 23.33 7.37 12.41
C PRO A 104 23.80 7.70 13.84
N PRO A 105 24.63 6.86 14.47
CA PRO A 105 25.15 7.11 15.81
C PRO A 105 25.78 8.51 15.92
N GLY A 106 25.30 9.33 16.85
CA GLY A 106 25.77 10.70 17.09
C GLY A 106 25.16 11.77 16.16
N GLN A 107 24.26 11.39 15.24
CA GLN A 107 23.48 12.29 14.38
C GLN A 107 21.99 11.96 14.44
N GLU A 108 21.53 11.43 15.56
CA GLU A 108 20.12 11.13 15.77
C GLU A 108 19.31 12.42 15.85
N THR A 109 18.11 12.37 15.27
CA THR A 109 17.20 13.52 15.23
C THR A 109 15.79 13.10 15.64
N PRO A 110 14.99 14.04 16.19
CA PRO A 110 13.59 13.77 16.49
C PRO A 110 12.81 13.67 15.18
N ARG A 111 12.36 12.46 14.84
CA ARG A 111 11.58 12.17 13.63
C ARG A 111 10.78 10.90 13.81
N ALA A 112 9.52 10.90 13.34
CA ALA A 112 8.66 9.73 13.53
C ALA A 112 9.13 8.52 12.74
N PHE A 113 9.40 8.69 11.45
CA PHE A 113 9.94 7.66 10.56
C PHE A 113 11.37 7.99 10.13
N PRO A 114 12.28 7.00 10.09
CA PRO A 114 13.71 7.19 9.83
C PRO A 114 14.01 7.61 8.38
N ALA A 115 15.21 8.15 8.14
CA ALA A 115 15.62 8.75 6.86
C ALA A 115 15.55 7.79 5.65
N TRP A 116 15.78 6.50 5.89
CA TRP A 116 15.72 5.47 4.85
C TRP A 116 14.28 5.11 4.44
N ALA A 117 13.29 5.46 5.27
CA ALA A 117 11.87 5.19 5.04
C ALA A 117 11.11 6.41 4.49
N THR A 118 11.81 7.49 4.12
CA THR A 118 11.17 8.73 3.68
C THR A 118 11.76 9.26 2.38
N ILE A 119 10.91 9.88 1.56
CA ILE A 119 11.33 10.63 0.37
C ILE A 119 10.80 12.07 0.48
N PRO A 120 11.68 13.10 0.54
CA PRO A 120 13.14 13.01 0.67
C PRO A 120 13.61 12.40 2.01
N SER A 121 14.86 11.97 2.07
CA SER A 121 15.47 11.36 3.27
C SER A 121 15.75 12.39 4.39
N TYR A 122 16.00 13.64 3.99
CA TYR A 122 16.12 14.81 4.87
C TYR A 122 14.78 15.52 5.03
N TYR A 123 14.59 16.25 6.13
CA TYR A 123 13.36 16.97 6.42
C TYR A 123 13.08 18.08 5.40
N ASP A 124 12.09 17.86 4.54
CA ASP A 124 11.57 18.85 3.60
C ASP A 124 10.11 18.52 3.26
N LEU A 125 9.22 19.25 3.93
CA LEU A 125 7.77 19.08 3.80
C LEU A 125 7.26 19.56 2.43
N GLY A 126 7.90 20.57 1.82
CA GLY A 126 7.48 21.11 0.54
C GLY A 126 7.71 20.08 -0.57
N THR A 127 8.93 19.56 -0.66
CA THR A 127 9.30 18.56 -1.67
C THR A 127 8.52 17.25 -1.45
N ALA A 128 8.33 16.81 -0.21
CA ALA A 128 7.50 15.64 0.09
C ALA A 128 6.07 15.79 -0.47
N ARG A 129 5.43 16.95 -0.25
CA ARG A 129 4.08 17.23 -0.79
C ARG A 129 4.05 17.22 -2.31
N VAL A 130 5.03 17.83 -2.97
CA VAL A 130 5.09 17.86 -4.45
C VAL A 130 5.17 16.44 -5.01
N VAL A 131 6.08 15.62 -4.49
CA VAL A 131 6.21 14.20 -4.91
C VAL A 131 4.92 13.44 -4.63
N HIS A 132 4.34 13.60 -3.45
CA HIS A 132 3.12 12.91 -3.06
C HIS A 132 1.95 13.24 -3.99
N PHE A 133 1.69 14.53 -4.25
CA PHE A 133 0.60 14.96 -5.12
C PHE A 133 0.82 14.56 -6.58
N PHE A 134 2.07 14.61 -7.07
CA PHE A 134 2.40 14.16 -8.42
C PHE A 134 2.01 12.70 -8.63
N PHE A 135 2.45 11.80 -7.75
CA PHE A 135 2.12 10.38 -7.86
C PHE A 135 0.66 10.07 -7.50
N ALA A 136 0.03 10.87 -6.63
CA ALA A 136 -1.40 10.75 -6.34
C ALA A 136 -2.27 11.01 -7.57
N TRP A 137 -1.93 12.00 -8.40
CA TRP A 137 -2.61 12.24 -9.67
C TRP A 137 -2.39 11.09 -10.66
N ILE A 138 -1.16 10.58 -10.79
CA ILE A 138 -0.88 9.41 -11.62
C ILE A 138 -1.72 8.21 -11.18
N LEU A 139 -1.72 7.91 -9.88
CA LEU A 139 -2.48 6.78 -9.31
C LEU A 139 -3.97 6.93 -9.57
N THR A 140 -4.52 8.11 -9.28
CA THR A 140 -5.96 8.43 -9.42
C THR A 140 -6.40 8.32 -10.88
N THR A 141 -5.68 8.95 -11.81
CA THR A 141 -6.01 8.88 -13.24
C THR A 141 -5.87 7.45 -13.77
N THR A 142 -4.83 6.72 -13.36
CA THR A 142 -4.62 5.33 -13.79
C THR A 142 -5.75 4.43 -13.28
N LEU A 143 -6.14 4.57 -12.00
CA LEU A 143 -7.25 3.83 -11.43
C LEU A 143 -8.56 4.16 -12.15
N LEU A 144 -8.83 5.44 -12.41
CA LEU A 144 -10.05 5.87 -13.11
C LEU A 144 -10.13 5.27 -14.52
N VAL A 145 -9.06 5.38 -15.30
CA VAL A 145 -8.98 4.80 -16.65
C VAL A 145 -9.17 3.29 -16.61
N TRP A 146 -8.50 2.61 -15.66
CA TRP A 146 -8.63 1.17 -15.49
C TRP A 146 -10.05 0.76 -15.11
N LEU A 147 -10.70 1.48 -14.20
CA LEU A 147 -12.09 1.24 -13.79
C LEU A 147 -13.06 1.43 -14.96
N ILE A 148 -12.95 2.54 -15.69
CA ILE A 148 -13.80 2.82 -16.86
C ILE A 148 -13.62 1.74 -17.93
N ALA A 149 -12.37 1.41 -18.29
CA ALA A 149 -12.09 0.35 -19.26
C ALA A 149 -12.59 -1.02 -18.77
N GLY A 150 -12.45 -1.31 -17.48
CA GLY A 150 -12.92 -2.54 -16.85
C GLY A 150 -14.44 -2.67 -16.82
N LEU A 151 -15.16 -1.56 -16.70
CA LEU A 151 -16.62 -1.50 -16.80
C LEU A 151 -17.09 -1.68 -18.25
N VAL A 152 -16.48 -0.97 -19.21
CA VAL A 152 -16.82 -1.05 -20.64
C VAL A 152 -16.56 -2.45 -21.19
N ASN A 153 -15.44 -3.07 -20.84
CA ASN A 153 -15.08 -4.41 -21.31
C ASN A 153 -15.72 -5.55 -20.51
N GLY A 154 -16.49 -5.24 -19.45
CA GLY A 154 -17.09 -6.23 -18.55
C GLY A 154 -16.09 -7.04 -17.72
N HIS A 155 -14.79 -6.70 -17.74
CA HIS A 155 -13.72 -7.41 -17.04
C HIS A 155 -13.98 -7.48 -15.53
N ILE A 156 -14.48 -6.39 -14.93
CA ILE A 156 -14.78 -6.32 -13.49
C ILE A 156 -15.84 -7.37 -13.10
N ARG A 157 -16.91 -7.50 -13.89
CA ARG A 157 -17.98 -8.48 -13.63
C ARG A 157 -17.54 -9.90 -13.92
N ARG A 158 -16.72 -10.11 -14.94
CA ARG A 158 -16.31 -11.45 -15.39
C ARG A 158 -15.25 -12.07 -14.50
N ASP A 159 -14.25 -11.28 -14.11
CA ASP A 159 -12.99 -11.79 -13.56
C ASP A 159 -12.75 -11.39 -12.09
N LEU A 160 -13.32 -10.27 -11.61
CA LEU A 160 -13.11 -9.77 -10.23
C LEU A 160 -14.27 -9.98 -9.27
N ALA A 161 -15.53 -10.05 -9.74
CA ALA A 161 -16.68 -10.24 -8.85
C ALA A 161 -16.65 -11.64 -8.22
N PRO A 162 -16.46 -11.78 -6.88
CA PRO A 162 -16.47 -13.08 -6.25
C PRO A 162 -17.85 -13.70 -6.41
N ARG A 163 -17.92 -14.91 -6.98
CA ARG A 163 -19.17 -15.66 -7.09
C ARG A 163 -19.54 -16.17 -5.70
N LEU A 164 -20.83 -16.27 -5.37
CA LEU A 164 -21.28 -16.83 -4.08
C LEU A 164 -20.71 -18.25 -3.80
N SER A 165 -20.35 -19.00 -4.85
CA SER A 165 -19.67 -20.29 -4.75
C SER A 165 -18.23 -20.20 -4.23
N ASP A 166 -17.54 -19.08 -4.48
CA ASP A 166 -16.14 -18.87 -4.08
C ASP A 166 -16.07 -18.57 -2.57
N MET A 167 -17.07 -17.85 -2.03
CA MET A 167 -17.16 -17.55 -0.59
C MET A 167 -17.23 -18.81 0.29
N ARG A 168 -17.78 -19.92 -0.21
CA ARG A 168 -17.83 -21.19 0.52
C ARG A 168 -16.48 -21.91 0.60
N LYS A 169 -15.52 -21.58 -0.28
CA LYS A 169 -14.17 -22.16 -0.28
C LYS A 169 -13.19 -21.39 0.60
N LEU A 170 -13.56 -20.17 0.99
CA LEU A 170 -12.74 -19.24 1.76
C LEU A 170 -12.08 -19.84 3.02
N PRO A 171 -12.81 -20.57 3.90
CA PRO A 171 -12.21 -21.09 5.12
C PRO A 171 -11.10 -22.12 4.84
N ARG A 172 -11.28 -22.92 3.79
CA ARG A 172 -10.32 -23.95 3.39
C ARG A 172 -9.10 -23.32 2.72
N ASP A 173 -9.30 -22.32 1.87
CA ASP A 173 -8.22 -21.55 1.25
C ASP A 173 -7.35 -20.85 2.29
N ILE A 174 -7.95 -20.28 3.36
CA ILE A 174 -7.21 -19.66 4.47
C ILE A 174 -6.32 -20.68 5.19
N VAL A 175 -6.88 -21.85 5.53
CA VAL A 175 -6.15 -22.92 6.22
C VAL A 175 -5.01 -23.46 5.35
N ASP A 176 -5.25 -23.65 4.05
CA ASP A 176 -4.25 -24.15 3.13
C ASP A 176 -3.12 -23.12 2.91
N HIS A 177 -3.45 -21.82 2.86
CA HIS A 177 -2.45 -20.74 2.78
C HIS A 177 -1.62 -20.62 4.07
N ALA A 178 -2.26 -20.72 5.23
CA ALA A 178 -1.56 -20.74 6.53
C ALA A 178 -0.64 -21.97 6.68
N LYS A 179 -0.94 -23.07 5.98
CA LYS A 179 -0.13 -24.29 5.90
C LYS A 179 0.90 -24.28 4.76
N LEU A 180 1.05 -23.16 4.05
CA LEU A 180 1.94 -23.01 2.87
C LEU A 180 1.66 -24.03 1.75
N LYS A 181 0.42 -24.54 1.65
CA LYS A 181 -0.01 -25.46 0.59
C LYS A 181 -0.61 -24.67 -0.56
N PHE A 182 0.23 -24.32 -1.54
CA PHE A 182 -0.16 -23.50 -2.67
C PHE A 182 -0.63 -24.34 -3.87
N HIS A 183 -1.93 -24.36 -4.13
CA HIS A 183 -2.47 -24.90 -5.37
C HIS A 183 -2.36 -23.86 -6.50
N HIS A 184 -1.45 -24.08 -7.45
CA HIS A 184 -1.25 -23.21 -8.61
C HIS A 184 -2.25 -23.60 -9.71
N THR A 185 -3.51 -23.18 -9.57
CA THR A 185 -4.49 -23.30 -10.64
C THR A 185 -4.42 -22.09 -11.59
N ARG A 186 -4.93 -22.27 -12.81
CA ARG A 186 -4.91 -21.21 -13.85
C ARG A 186 -5.76 -19.99 -13.45
N GLU A 187 -6.73 -20.20 -12.58
CA GLU A 187 -7.67 -19.19 -12.06
C GLU A 187 -7.18 -18.58 -10.74
N TYR A 188 -7.56 -17.32 -10.47
CA TYR A 188 -7.24 -16.66 -9.20
C TYR A 188 -7.93 -17.35 -8.03
N ASN A 189 -7.19 -17.60 -6.94
CA ASN A 189 -7.77 -18.10 -5.69
C ASN A 189 -8.75 -17.05 -5.13
N THR A 190 -9.81 -17.49 -4.44
CA THR A 190 -10.77 -16.63 -3.73
C THR A 190 -10.09 -15.57 -2.87
N LEU A 191 -9.01 -15.93 -2.15
CA LEU A 191 -8.24 -14.98 -1.34
C LEU A 191 -7.61 -13.87 -2.18
N GLN A 192 -7.07 -14.21 -3.35
CA GLN A 192 -6.51 -13.22 -4.28
C GLN A 192 -7.60 -12.31 -4.83
N LYS A 193 -8.77 -12.85 -5.23
CA LYS A 193 -9.90 -12.05 -5.71
C LYS A 193 -10.39 -11.07 -4.64
N MET A 194 -10.48 -11.52 -3.38
CA MET A 194 -10.86 -10.64 -2.27
C MET A 194 -9.80 -9.58 -1.98
N ALA A 195 -8.51 -9.93 -2.01
CA ALA A 195 -7.43 -8.97 -1.85
C ALA A 195 -7.46 -7.91 -2.97
N TYR A 196 -7.56 -8.32 -4.24
CA TYR A 196 -7.67 -7.39 -5.36
C TYR A 196 -8.93 -6.54 -5.29
N GLY A 197 -10.07 -7.14 -4.95
CA GLY A 197 -11.33 -6.44 -4.78
C GLY A 197 -11.27 -5.39 -3.67
N GLY A 198 -10.74 -5.77 -2.50
CA GLY A 198 -10.55 -4.87 -1.37
C GLY A 198 -9.60 -3.72 -1.70
N VAL A 199 -8.44 -4.00 -2.31
CA VAL A 199 -7.48 -2.95 -2.66
C VAL A 199 -8.06 -2.00 -3.72
N LEU A 200 -8.60 -2.52 -4.82
CA LEU A 200 -9.03 -1.70 -5.96
C LEU A 200 -10.34 -0.94 -5.71
N PHE A 201 -11.28 -1.52 -4.96
CA PHE A 201 -12.61 -0.93 -4.78
C PHE A 201 -12.85 -0.35 -3.39
N VAL A 202 -11.98 -0.60 -2.40
CA VAL A 202 -12.11 -0.06 -1.05
C VAL A 202 -10.89 0.77 -0.66
N ALA A 203 -9.71 0.17 -0.61
CA ALA A 203 -8.52 0.85 -0.09
C ALA A 203 -8.10 2.06 -0.95
N LEU A 204 -7.91 1.87 -2.27
CA LEU A 204 -7.50 2.97 -3.16
C LEU A 204 -8.55 4.08 -3.25
N PRO A 205 -9.86 3.80 -3.44
CA PRO A 205 -10.88 4.85 -3.42
C PRO A 205 -10.93 5.59 -2.08
N LEU A 206 -10.83 4.88 -0.96
CA LEU A 206 -10.85 5.50 0.37
C LEU A 206 -9.63 6.40 0.59
N MET A 207 -8.45 5.97 0.14
CA MET A 207 -7.22 6.78 0.17
C MET A 207 -7.37 8.06 -0.67
N ILE A 208 -7.94 7.97 -1.87
CA ILE A 208 -8.19 9.14 -2.73
C ILE A 208 -9.20 10.08 -2.07
N VAL A 209 -10.32 9.57 -1.59
CA VAL A 209 -11.38 10.37 -0.95
C VAL A 209 -10.86 11.11 0.28
N THR A 210 -10.14 10.40 1.16
CA THR A 210 -9.54 11.03 2.36
C THR A 210 -8.43 12.02 2.01
N GLY A 211 -7.66 11.76 0.95
CA GLY A 211 -6.66 12.68 0.41
C GLY A 211 -7.28 13.99 -0.11
N LEU A 212 -8.39 13.89 -0.86
CA LEU A 212 -9.16 15.04 -1.31
C LEU A 212 -9.74 15.82 -0.12
N ALA A 213 -10.28 15.15 0.89
CA ALA A 213 -10.82 15.81 2.09
C ALA A 213 -9.78 16.66 2.86
N MET A 214 -8.51 16.24 2.82
CA MET A 214 -7.42 17.00 3.45
C MET A 214 -6.92 18.20 2.62
N SER A 215 -7.26 18.28 1.33
CA SER A 215 -6.79 19.33 0.43
C SER A 215 -7.54 20.65 0.68
N PRO A 216 -6.84 21.78 0.93
CA PRO A 216 -7.49 23.08 1.11
C PRO A 216 -8.36 23.50 -0.09
N SER A 217 -7.92 23.18 -1.31
CA SER A 217 -8.67 23.50 -2.52
C SER A 217 -9.97 22.69 -2.59
N MET A 218 -9.93 21.41 -2.26
CA MET A 218 -11.12 20.56 -2.28
C MET A 218 -12.08 20.87 -1.13
N ASP A 219 -11.58 21.27 0.04
CA ASP A 219 -12.42 21.71 1.15
C ASP A 219 -13.29 22.92 0.76
N SER A 220 -12.78 23.79 -0.13
CA SER A 220 -13.55 24.92 -0.66
C SER A 220 -14.65 24.51 -1.66
N VAL A 221 -14.51 23.36 -2.32
CA VAL A 221 -15.43 22.86 -3.36
C VAL A 221 -16.41 21.82 -2.82
N LEU A 222 -15.95 20.96 -1.90
CA LEU A 222 -16.67 19.81 -1.34
C LEU A 222 -16.56 19.80 0.21
N PRO A 223 -17.06 20.85 0.91
CA PRO A 223 -16.93 20.95 2.36
C PRO A 223 -17.60 19.78 3.12
N TRP A 224 -18.68 19.24 2.55
CA TRP A 224 -19.42 18.08 3.09
C TRP A 224 -18.55 16.81 3.23
N LEU A 225 -17.46 16.70 2.46
CA LEU A 225 -16.59 15.52 2.50
C LEU A 225 -15.92 15.38 3.87
N ASN A 226 -15.50 16.50 4.46
CA ASN A 226 -14.94 16.53 5.80
C ASN A 226 -16.00 16.27 6.87
N GLU A 227 -17.25 16.65 6.65
CA GLU A 227 -18.34 16.38 7.59
C GLU A 227 -18.66 14.90 7.70
N ILE A 228 -18.76 14.20 6.56
CA ILE A 228 -19.03 12.76 6.50
C ILE A 228 -17.88 11.96 7.13
N LEU A 229 -16.63 12.39 6.92
CA LEU A 229 -15.46 11.72 7.47
C LEU A 229 -15.20 12.05 8.94
N GLY A 230 -16.04 12.86 9.60
CA GLY A 230 -15.85 13.22 11.01
C GLY A 230 -14.74 14.25 11.27
N GLY A 231 -14.40 15.04 10.26
CA GLY A 231 -13.43 16.13 10.30
C GLY A 231 -12.09 15.82 9.63
N ARG A 232 -11.30 16.89 9.37
CA ARG A 232 -10.02 16.81 8.67
C ARG A 232 -8.98 15.94 9.40
N GLN A 233 -9.00 15.93 10.74
CA GLN A 233 -8.06 15.11 11.51
C GLN A 233 -8.40 13.62 11.40
N THR A 234 -9.68 13.27 11.51
CA THR A 234 -10.17 11.91 11.23
C THR A 234 -9.82 11.47 9.81
N ALA A 235 -10.00 12.34 8.81
CA ALA A 235 -9.61 12.06 7.43
C ALA A 235 -8.11 11.74 7.31
N ARG A 236 -7.23 12.49 8.00
CA ARG A 236 -5.78 12.17 8.06
C ARG A 236 -5.51 10.82 8.67
N THR A 237 -6.20 10.50 9.76
CA THR A 237 -6.07 9.21 10.45
C THR A 237 -6.47 8.05 9.56
N ILE A 238 -7.62 8.14 8.88
CA ILE A 238 -8.08 7.11 7.93
C ILE A 238 -7.11 7.00 6.77
N HIS A 239 -6.67 8.13 6.19
CA HIS A 239 -5.73 8.14 5.08
C HIS A 239 -4.43 7.42 5.42
N PHE A 240 -3.87 7.74 6.59
CA PHE A 240 -2.65 7.10 7.09
C PHE A 240 -2.86 5.60 7.34
N ALA A 241 -3.97 5.21 7.97
CA ALA A 241 -4.28 3.82 8.28
C ALA A 241 -4.52 2.94 7.03
N VAL A 242 -4.98 3.52 5.92
CA VAL A 242 -5.17 2.80 4.66
C VAL A 242 -3.84 2.71 3.86
N MET A 243 -2.90 3.60 4.15
CA MET A 243 -1.59 3.66 3.49
C MET A 243 -0.58 2.66 4.07
N VAL A 244 -0.60 2.45 5.40
CA VAL A 244 0.33 1.58 6.14
C VAL A 244 -0.23 0.18 6.30
#